data_AF-A0AAE6REH0-F1
#
_entry.id   AF-A0AAE6REH0-F1
#
_cell.length_a   1.000
_cell.length_b   1.000
_cell.length_c   1.000
_cell.angle_alpha   90.00
_cell.angle_beta   90.00
_cell.angle_gamma   90.00
#
_symmetry.space_group_name_H-M   'P 1'
#
loop_
_entity.id
_entity.type
_entity.pdbx_description
1 polymer ?
#
loop_
_entity_poly.entity_id
_entity_poly.type
_entity_poly.pdbx_seq_one_letter_code
_entity_poly.pdbx_strand_id
1 'polypeptide(L)'
;MLDCPLPRTLHYVDDSQPGLTRRRWRDRFIYLDTDGQRVRDSETLARIASLVIPPAYTDVWICPDPQGHLQATGRDARGRKQYRYHTQWRELRDQHKYGRMLAFAQALPELRAQLESHLARPGPGPGKSDGAGSELARPHPDPHW
;
A
#
# COMPACT_ATOMS: atom_id res chain seq x y z
N MET A 1 -17.22 -4.47 -7.10
CA MET A 1 -15.92 -3.77 -6.98
C MET A 1 -15.90 -2.67 -8.01
N LEU A 2 -16.08 -1.40 -7.61
CA LEU A 2 -15.93 -0.30 -8.56
C LEU A 2 -14.43 0.01 -8.65
N ASP A 3 -13.84 -0.59 -9.67
CA ASP A 3 -12.53 -0.26 -10.21
C ASP A 3 -12.56 1.23 -10.57
N CYS A 4 -11.67 2.02 -9.97
CA CYS A 4 -11.45 3.39 -10.41
C CYS A 4 -10.46 3.28 -11.56
N PRO A 5 -10.88 3.34 -12.84
CA PRO A 5 -9.94 3.35 -13.92
C PRO A 5 -9.02 4.56 -13.74
N LEU A 6 -7.72 4.36 -13.92
CA LEU A 6 -6.78 5.47 -14.10
C LEU A 6 -7.38 6.46 -15.12
N PRO A 7 -7.17 7.77 -14.94
CA PRO A 7 -7.53 8.72 -15.99
C PRO A 7 -6.78 8.28 -17.25
N ARG A 8 -7.40 8.42 -18.43
CA ARG A 8 -6.84 7.93 -19.71
C ARG A 8 -5.44 8.49 -20.04
N THR A 9 -4.99 9.49 -19.28
CA THR A 9 -3.71 10.16 -19.37
C THR A 9 -2.62 9.58 -18.47
N LEU A 10 -2.93 8.70 -17.50
CA LEU A 10 -1.94 8.11 -16.60
C LEU A 10 -1.77 6.60 -16.82
N HIS A 11 -0.53 6.14 -16.75
CA HIS A 11 -0.17 4.74 -16.93
C HIS A 11 0.12 4.05 -15.60
N TYR A 12 -0.32 2.79 -15.48
CA TYR A 12 0.05 1.96 -14.35
C TYR A 12 1.50 1.49 -14.51
N VAL A 13 2.37 1.83 -13.56
CA VAL A 13 3.80 1.48 -13.56
C VAL A 13 4.19 1.00 -12.17
N ASP A 14 5.15 0.09 -12.10
CA ASP A 14 5.71 -0.39 -10.85
C ASP A 14 7.24 -0.30 -10.90
N ASP A 15 7.85 -0.28 -9.72
CA ASP A 15 9.30 -0.07 -9.59
C ASP A 15 10.13 -1.35 -9.71
N SER A 16 9.54 -2.47 -10.11
CA SER A 16 10.27 -3.66 -10.58
C SER A 16 10.61 -3.57 -12.07
N GLN A 17 9.94 -2.69 -12.81
CA GLN A 17 10.26 -2.41 -14.21
C GLN A 17 11.58 -1.62 -14.33
N PRO A 18 12.28 -1.71 -15.48
CA PRO A 18 13.44 -0.87 -15.74
C PRO A 18 13.12 0.62 -15.54
N GLY A 19 13.98 1.32 -14.83
CA GLY A 19 13.82 2.75 -14.57
C GLY A 19 15.15 3.48 -14.46
N LEU A 20 15.06 4.79 -14.37
CA LEU A 20 16.25 5.62 -14.15
C LEU A 20 16.71 5.43 -12.70
N THR A 21 18.02 5.41 -12.49
CA THR A 21 18.61 5.24 -11.15
C THR A 21 19.43 6.46 -10.76
N ARG A 22 19.52 6.72 -9.45
CA ARG A 22 20.36 7.79 -8.92
C ARG A 22 21.64 7.22 -8.31
N ARG A 23 22.79 7.74 -8.72
CA ARG A 23 24.10 7.39 -8.15
C ARG A 23 24.81 8.63 -7.64
N ARG A 24 25.49 8.52 -6.50
CA ARG A 24 26.37 9.58 -6.00
C ARG A 24 27.69 9.56 -6.78
N TRP A 25 28.12 10.73 -7.25
CA TRP A 25 29.36 10.92 -7.99
C TRP A 25 30.08 12.17 -7.44
N ARG A 26 31.16 11.95 -6.68
CA ARG A 26 31.81 13.00 -5.89
C ARG A 26 30.77 13.70 -4.99
N ASP A 27 30.64 15.02 -5.10
CA ASP A 27 29.70 15.80 -4.30
C ASP A 27 28.29 15.89 -4.88
N ARG A 28 28.07 15.36 -6.10
CA ARG A 28 26.80 15.52 -6.83
C ARG A 28 26.11 14.18 -7.04
N PHE A 29 24.85 14.24 -7.46
CA PHE A 29 24.13 13.08 -7.99
C PHE A 29 24.21 13.06 -9.50
N ILE A 30 24.36 11.86 -10.06
CA ILE A 30 24.13 11.58 -11.47
C ILE A 30 22.93 10.64 -11.58
N TYR A 31 22.26 10.73 -12.72
CA TYR A 31 21.16 9.84 -13.06
C TYR A 31 21.59 8.96 -14.22
N LEU A 32 21.26 7.69 -14.14
CA LEU A 32 21.53 6.70 -15.16
C LEU A 32 20.21 6.22 -15.75
N ASP A 33 20.17 5.99 -17.05
CA ASP A 33 19.03 5.39 -17.72
C ASP A 33 18.97 3.88 -17.52
N THR A 34 18.01 3.23 -18.20
CA THR A 34 17.80 1.79 -18.15
C THR A 34 18.98 0.98 -18.69
N ASP A 35 19.81 1.58 -19.54
CA ASP A 35 21.01 0.98 -20.11
C ASP A 35 22.27 1.32 -19.29
N GLY A 36 22.10 2.02 -18.16
CA GLY A 36 23.18 2.47 -17.29
C GLY A 36 23.96 3.68 -17.83
N GLN A 37 23.51 4.29 -18.93
CA GLN A 37 24.14 5.48 -19.49
C GLN A 37 23.70 6.74 -18.74
N ARG A 38 24.58 7.73 -18.71
CA ARG A 38 24.30 8.97 -17.99
C ARG A 38 23.21 9.78 -18.70
N VAL A 39 22.13 10.07 -17.99
CA VAL A 39 21.08 10.98 -18.45
C VAL A 39 21.67 12.39 -18.57
N ARG A 40 21.58 12.95 -19.79
CA ARG A 40 22.00 14.32 -20.12
C ARG A 40 20.87 15.19 -20.62
N ASP A 41 19.72 14.59 -20.93
CA ASP A 41 18.55 15.31 -21.39
C ASP A 41 18.05 16.29 -20.32
N SER A 42 17.92 17.56 -20.70
CA SER A 42 17.59 18.64 -19.78
C SER A 42 16.16 18.57 -19.26
N GLU A 43 15.23 18.10 -20.09
CA GLU A 43 13.81 17.98 -19.71
C GLU A 43 13.64 16.87 -18.66
N THR A 44 14.27 15.72 -18.88
CA THR A 44 14.31 14.62 -17.93
C THR A 44 14.95 15.05 -16.60
N LEU A 45 16.07 15.77 -16.64
CA LEU A 45 16.73 16.25 -15.41
C LEU A 45 15.87 17.27 -14.65
N ALA A 46 15.17 18.17 -15.36
CA ALA A 46 14.24 19.12 -14.76
C ALA A 46 13.05 18.40 -14.09
N ARG A 47 12.49 17.39 -14.75
CA ARG A 47 11.43 16.54 -14.19
C ARG A 47 11.91 15.81 -12.94
N ILE A 48 13.10 15.21 -12.97
CA ILE A 48 13.65 14.53 -11.80
C ILE A 48 13.84 15.50 -10.62
N ALA A 49 14.31 16.73 -10.89
CA ALA A 49 14.47 17.75 -9.86
C ALA A 49 13.12 18.13 -9.22
N SER A 50 12.04 18.23 -10.00
CA SER A 50 10.70 18.54 -9.46
C SER A 50 10.10 17.43 -8.60
N LEU A 51 10.63 16.21 -8.64
CA LEU A 51 10.20 15.11 -7.74
C LEU A 51 10.67 15.28 -6.30
N VAL A 52 11.64 16.18 -6.05
CA VAL A 52 12.18 16.50 -4.71
C VAL A 52 12.53 15.22 -3.93
N ILE A 53 13.39 14.39 -4.54
CA ILE A 53 13.85 13.13 -3.93
C ILE A 53 14.94 13.47 -2.91
N PRO A 54 14.72 13.26 -1.60
CA PRO A 54 15.68 13.66 -0.57
C PRO A 54 17.07 13.05 -0.81
N PRO A 55 18.16 13.79 -0.53
CA PRO A 55 19.53 13.32 -0.78
C PRO A 55 19.90 12.09 0.05
N ALA A 56 19.27 11.90 1.22
CA ALA A 56 19.50 10.75 2.09
C ALA A 56 18.88 9.45 1.58
N TYR A 57 18.03 9.49 0.55
CA TYR A 57 17.37 8.28 0.06
C TYR A 57 18.35 7.38 -0.71
N THR A 58 18.34 6.09 -0.38
CA THR A 58 19.05 5.03 -1.09
C THR A 58 18.11 4.23 -2.00
N ASP A 59 18.63 3.33 -2.83
CA ASP A 59 17.88 2.47 -3.75
C ASP A 59 16.81 3.22 -4.55
N VAL A 60 17.20 4.35 -5.13
CA VAL A 60 16.28 5.24 -5.84
C VAL A 60 16.00 4.71 -7.24
N TRP A 61 14.73 4.44 -7.49
CA TRP A 61 14.16 4.17 -8.81
C TRP A 61 13.29 5.35 -9.23
N ILE A 62 13.39 5.74 -10.50
CA ILE A 62 12.63 6.84 -11.09
C ILE A 62 11.99 6.34 -12.38
N CYS A 63 10.69 6.59 -12.53
CA CYS A 63 9.95 6.19 -13.71
C CYS A 63 10.47 6.93 -14.96
N PRO A 64 10.78 6.21 -16.06
CA PRO A 64 11.11 6.83 -17.34
C PRO A 64 9.94 7.60 -17.94
N ASP A 65 8.72 7.09 -17.74
CA ASP A 65 7.49 7.65 -18.27
C ASP A 65 6.98 8.82 -17.38
N PRO A 66 6.88 10.05 -17.92
CA PRO A 66 6.32 11.18 -17.18
C PRO A 66 4.84 10.99 -16.82
N GLN A 67 4.10 10.13 -17.53
CA GLN A 67 2.69 9.82 -17.26
C GLN A 67 2.51 8.61 -16.34
N GLY A 68 3.58 8.00 -15.84
CA GLY A 68 3.50 6.95 -14.85
C GLY A 68 2.89 7.45 -13.54
N HIS A 69 1.86 6.78 -13.02
CA HIS A 69 1.21 7.21 -11.77
C HIS A 69 2.19 7.22 -10.57
N LEU A 70 3.14 6.28 -10.54
CA LEU A 70 4.28 6.25 -9.65
C LEU A 70 5.49 6.86 -10.37
N GLN A 71 6.03 7.95 -9.82
CA GLN A 71 7.12 8.71 -10.43
C GLN A 71 8.50 8.34 -9.87
N ALA A 72 8.59 8.00 -8.58
CA ALA A 72 9.84 7.52 -7.99
C ALA A 72 9.60 6.71 -6.72
N THR A 73 10.56 5.84 -6.41
CA THR A 73 10.69 5.19 -5.11
C THR A 73 12.11 5.36 -4.59
N GLY A 74 12.28 5.14 -3.29
CA GLY A 74 13.57 5.10 -2.63
C GLY A 74 13.42 4.65 -1.18
N ARG A 75 14.53 4.33 -0.52
CA ARG A 75 14.55 3.97 0.90
C ARG A 75 14.99 5.15 1.73
N ASP A 76 14.25 5.45 2.79
CA ASP A 76 14.67 6.47 3.75
C ASP A 76 15.81 5.98 4.66
N ALA A 77 16.30 6.85 5.56
CA ALA A 77 17.37 6.52 6.50
C ALA A 77 17.04 5.36 7.46
N ARG A 78 15.77 4.96 7.57
CA ARG A 78 15.31 3.80 8.36
C ARG A 78 15.07 2.57 7.48
N GLY A 79 15.46 2.59 6.21
CA GLY A 79 15.29 1.51 5.25
C GLY A 79 13.86 1.34 4.72
N ARG A 80 12.93 2.23 5.10
CA ARG A 80 11.52 2.14 4.70
C ARG A 80 11.37 2.63 3.27
N LYS A 81 10.61 1.89 2.46
CA LYS A 81 10.29 2.27 1.09
C LYS A 81 9.36 3.48 1.09
N GLN A 82 9.74 4.52 0.36
CA GLN A 82 9.04 5.77 0.21
C GLN A 82 8.67 5.97 -1.25
N TYR A 83 7.50 6.56 -1.48
CA TYR A 83 6.90 6.71 -2.81
C TYR A 83 6.76 8.19 -3.18
N ARG A 84 6.85 8.48 -4.48
CA ARG A 84 6.51 9.77 -5.09
C ARG A 84 5.53 9.51 -6.23
N TYR A 85 4.35 10.11 -6.15
CA TYR A 85 3.29 9.92 -7.13
C TYR A 85 3.10 11.16 -7.99
N HIS A 86 2.63 10.94 -9.22
CA HIS A 86 2.13 11.99 -10.09
C HIS A 86 1.06 12.83 -9.38
N THR A 87 1.01 14.14 -9.63
CA THR A 87 0.08 15.07 -8.97
C THR A 87 -1.37 14.70 -9.25
N GLN A 88 -1.73 14.48 -10.52
CA GLN A 88 -3.07 14.04 -10.92
C GLN A 88 -3.50 12.72 -10.24
N TRP A 89 -2.56 11.80 -9.97
CA TRP A 89 -2.88 10.56 -9.26
C TRP A 89 -3.27 10.82 -7.80
N ARG A 90 -2.60 11.76 -7.13
CA ARG A 90 -2.96 12.17 -5.77
C ARG A 90 -4.37 12.77 -5.74
N GLU A 91 -4.66 13.71 -6.63
CA GLU A 91 -5.96 14.38 -6.71
C GLU A 91 -7.13 13.40 -6.89
N LEU A 92 -6.99 12.44 -7.80
CA LEU A 92 -8.00 11.42 -8.05
C LEU A 92 -8.17 10.47 -6.86
N ARG A 93 -7.06 9.97 -6.30
CA ARG A 93 -7.14 9.04 -5.17
C ARG A 93 -7.76 9.70 -3.94
N ASP A 94 -7.48 10.98 -3.73
CA ASP A 94 -8.08 11.76 -2.66
C ASP A 94 -9.61 11.84 -2.85
N GLN A 95 -10.09 12.24 -4.03
CA GLN A 95 -11.53 12.27 -4.35
C GLN A 95 -12.22 10.92 -4.11
N HIS A 96 -11.62 9.82 -4.56
CA HIS A 96 -12.19 8.48 -4.38
C HIS A 96 -12.18 8.02 -2.92
N LYS A 97 -11.15 8.37 -2.15
CA LYS A 97 -11.09 8.03 -0.72
C LYS A 97 -12.17 8.77 0.07
N TYR A 98 -12.40 10.05 -0.23
CA TYR A 98 -13.47 10.82 0.40
C TYR A 98 -14.85 10.24 0.09
N GLY A 99 -15.12 9.85 -1.16
CA GLY A 99 -16.38 9.20 -1.53
C GLY A 99 -16.63 7.89 -0.76
N ARG A 100 -15.63 7.02 -0.64
CA ARG A 100 -15.74 5.77 0.14
C ARG A 100 -15.93 6.01 1.64
N MET A 101 -15.24 7.00 2.21
CA MET A 101 -15.43 7.37 3.62
C MET A 101 -16.85 7.88 3.88
N LEU A 102 -17.39 8.68 2.96
CA LEU A 102 -18.75 9.20 3.08
C LEU A 102 -19.79 8.07 3.00
N ALA A 103 -19.65 7.17 2.02
CA ALA A 103 -20.52 6.00 1.89
C ALA A 103 -20.46 5.09 3.13
N PHE A 104 -19.27 4.88 3.70
CA PHE A 104 -19.11 4.14 4.94
C PHE A 104 -19.77 4.85 6.13
N ALA A 105 -19.61 6.17 6.25
CA ALA A 105 -20.24 6.95 7.30
C ALA A 105 -21.78 6.91 7.21
N GLN A 106 -22.34 6.90 6.00
CA GLN A 106 -23.78 6.77 5.76
C GLN A 106 -24.30 5.36 6.12
N ALA A 107 -23.51 4.32 5.89
CA ALA A 107 -23.88 2.94 6.24
C ALA A 107 -23.70 2.60 7.72
N LEU A 108 -22.99 3.45 8.48
CA LEU A 108 -22.64 3.20 9.88
C LEU A 108 -23.85 3.04 10.83
N PRO A 109 -24.92 3.85 10.73
CA PRO A 109 -26.09 3.72 11.60
C PRO A 109 -26.81 2.39 11.42
N GLU A 110 -27.00 1.95 10.16
CA GLU A 110 -27.66 0.68 9.85
C GLU A 110 -26.83 -0.51 10.35
N LEU A 111 -25.51 -0.48 10.11
CA LEU A 111 -24.60 -1.50 10.62
C LEU A 111 -24.65 -1.60 12.15
N ARG A 112 -24.70 -0.47 12.86
CA ARG A 112 -24.82 -0.44 14.33
C ARG A 112 -26.14 -1.03 14.80
N ALA A 113 -27.26 -0.66 14.18
CA ALA A 113 -28.58 -1.20 14.52
C ALA A 113 -28.65 -2.73 14.33
N GLN A 114 -28.07 -3.25 13.25
CA GLN A 114 -27.98 -4.70 13.01
C GLN A 114 -27.10 -5.40 14.07
N LEU A 115 -25.99 -4.79 14.45
CA LEU A 115 -25.06 -5.33 15.44
C LEU A 115 -25.69 -5.34 16.84
N GLU A 116 -26.39 -4.27 17.22
CA GLU A 116 -27.19 -4.19 18.45
C GLU A 116 -28.31 -5.23 18.48
N SER A 117 -29.06 -5.40 17.37
CA SER A 117 -30.09 -6.42 17.25
C SER A 117 -29.54 -7.85 17.39
N HIS A 118 -28.35 -8.11 16.83
CA HIS A 118 -27.68 -9.40 16.98
C HIS A 118 -27.17 -9.65 18.40
N LEU A 119 -26.63 -8.63 19.07
CA LEU A 119 -26.18 -8.74 20.46
C LEU A 119 -27.34 -8.82 21.45
N ALA A 120 -28.51 -8.27 21.13
CA ALA A 120 -29.73 -8.36 21.93
C ALA A 120 -30.42 -9.73 21.84
N ARG A 121 -30.00 -10.61 20.92
CA ARG A 121 -30.47 -12.00 20.91
C ARG A 121 -29.84 -12.73 22.11
N PRO A 122 -30.64 -13.42 22.94
CA PRO A 122 -30.10 -14.29 23.96
C PRO A 122 -29.15 -15.28 23.30
N GLY A 123 -27.89 -15.31 23.76
CA GLY A 123 -26.98 -16.39 23.37
C GLY A 123 -27.61 -17.73 23.71
N PRO A 124 -27.26 -18.83 23.00
CA PRO A 124 -27.66 -20.15 23.45
C PRO A 124 -27.22 -20.28 24.91
N GLY A 125 -28.19 -20.34 25.82
CA GLY A 125 -27.92 -20.51 27.25
C GLY A 125 -27.02 -21.73 27.44
N PRO A 126 -26.26 -21.80 28.55
CA PRO A 126 -25.40 -22.94 28.79
C PRO A 126 -26.25 -24.21 28.70
N GLY A 127 -26.08 -24.95 27.62
CA GLY A 127 -26.79 -26.20 27.39
C GLY A 127 -26.48 -27.08 28.59
N LYS A 128 -27.51 -27.43 29.36
CA LYS A 128 -27.41 -28.51 30.32
C LYS A 128 -26.90 -29.72 29.56
N SER A 129 -25.65 -30.09 29.83
CA SER A 129 -25.11 -31.39 29.47
C SER A 129 -25.85 -32.41 30.34
N ASP A 130 -26.99 -32.88 29.84
CA ASP A 130 -27.67 -34.04 30.40
C ASP A 130 -26.74 -35.25 30.21
N GLY A 131 -26.42 -35.88 31.33
CA GLY A 131 -25.46 -36.97 31.40
C GLY A 131 -25.93 -38.20 30.63
N ALA A 132 -25.06 -38.70 29.77
CA ALA A 132 -24.99 -40.10 29.42
C ALA A 132 -23.59 -40.58 29.78
N GLY A 133 -23.50 -41.42 30.81
CA GLY A 133 -22.25 -42.06 31.19
C GLY A 133 -21.84 -43.10 30.15
N SER A 134 -20.55 -43.12 29.82
CA SER A 134 -19.85 -44.33 29.37
C SER A 134 -18.39 -44.25 29.83
N GLU A 135 -18.14 -44.85 30.99
CA GLU A 135 -17.19 -45.97 31.14
C GLU A 135 -15.80 -45.85 30.46
N LEU A 136 -14.79 -45.64 31.32
CA LEU A 136 -13.39 -46.11 31.27
C LEU A 136 -12.49 -45.84 30.03
N ALA A 137 -11.53 -44.93 30.22
CA ALA A 137 -10.10 -45.21 29.98
C ALA A 137 -9.21 -44.28 30.83
N ARG A 138 -8.27 -44.87 31.56
CA ARG A 138 -7.35 -44.23 32.51
C ARG A 138 -6.30 -43.32 31.83
N PRO A 139 -5.70 -42.37 32.56
CA PRO A 139 -4.69 -41.45 32.02
C PRO A 139 -3.30 -42.11 32.00
N HIS A 140 -2.49 -41.78 30.98
CA HIS A 140 -1.03 -41.89 31.06
C HIS A 140 -0.42 -40.58 30.53
N PRO A 141 0.48 -39.92 31.29
CA PRO A 141 1.14 -38.69 30.87
C PRO A 141 2.29 -38.98 29.90
N ASP A 142 2.57 -38.07 28.96
CA ASP A 142 3.82 -37.27 28.93
C ASP A 142 3.94 -36.34 27.68
N PRO A 143 4.88 -35.38 27.69
CA PRO A 143 4.68 -34.02 27.17
C PRO A 143 5.43 -33.75 25.85
N HIS A 144 5.44 -32.47 25.46
CA HIS A 144 6.17 -31.80 24.37
C HIS A 144 5.36 -31.55 23.09
N TRP A 145 4.70 -30.39 23.02
CA TRP A 145 5.20 -29.16 22.37
C TRP A 145 4.38 -27.95 22.80
#